data_AF-A0A2V8FG36-F1
#
_entry.id   AF-A0A2V8FG36-F1
#
_cell.length_a   1.000
_cell.length_b   1.000
_cell.length_c   1.000
_cell.angle_alpha   90.00
_cell.angle_beta   90.00
_cell.angle_gamma   90.00
#
_symmetry.space_group_name_H-M   'P 1'
#
loop_
_entity.id
_entity.type
_entity.pdbx_description
1 polymer ?
#
loop_
_entity_poly.entity_id
_entity_poly.type
_entity_poly.pdbx_seq_one_letter_code
_entity_poly.pdbx_strand_id
1 'polypeptide(L)'
;MNNTVCPQSLTVNRGTQVTFSNQDSIVHEMASDPHPEHTDCVEINDVGVLNPGQSRQTGNLNIARRCGFHDHRLPGEAALRGTITIQ
;
A
#
# COMPACT_ATOMS: atom_id res chain seq x y z
N MET A 1 12.79 7.30 -7.81
CA MET A 1 11.93 8.43 -8.22
C MET A 1 11.29 8.91 -6.94
N ASN A 2 11.60 10.11 -6.47
CA ASN A 2 10.93 10.64 -5.27
C ASN A 2 9.45 10.81 -5.60
N ASN A 3 8.58 10.53 -4.63
CA ASN A 3 7.13 10.69 -4.71
C ASN A 3 6.39 9.78 -5.72
N THR A 4 6.81 8.53 -5.88
CA THR A 4 6.10 7.53 -6.69
C THR A 4 6.23 6.14 -6.06
N VAL A 5 5.12 5.42 -5.93
CA VAL A 5 5.15 4.00 -5.53
C VAL A 5 5.64 3.17 -6.71
N CYS A 6 6.64 2.33 -6.48
CA CYS A 6 7.20 1.47 -7.52
C CYS A 6 7.47 0.06 -6.98
N PRO A 7 6.90 -1.00 -7.61
CA PRO A 7 5.94 -0.95 -8.72
C PRO A 7 4.53 -0.50 -8.27
N GLN A 8 3.76 0.12 -9.17
CA GLN A 8 2.34 0.48 -8.90
C GLN A 8 1.37 -0.71 -9.03
N SER A 9 1.81 -1.80 -9.66
CA SER A 9 1.05 -3.05 -9.75
C SER A 9 1.95 -4.21 -9.36
N LEU A 10 1.49 -5.00 -8.40
CA LEU A 10 2.22 -6.17 -7.90
C LEU A 10 1.28 -7.37 -7.89
N THR A 11 1.75 -8.53 -8.35
CA THR A 11 1.03 -9.80 -8.22
C THR A 11 1.76 -10.70 -7.23
N VAL A 12 1.02 -11.27 -6.29
CA VAL A 12 1.56 -12.14 -5.23
C VAL A 12 0.67 -13.36 -5.03
N ASN A 13 1.23 -14.43 -4.49
CA ASN A 13 0.45 -15.61 -4.11
C ASN A 13 -0.28 -15.37 -2.77
N ARG A 14 -1.40 -16.05 -2.56
CA ARG A 14 -2.09 -16.09 -1.26
C ARG A 14 -1.13 -16.40 -0.11
N GLY A 15 -1.33 -15.72 1.03
CA GLY A 15 -0.51 -15.83 2.23
C GLY A 15 0.73 -14.94 2.24
N THR A 16 1.00 -14.21 1.17
CA THR A 16 2.12 -13.26 1.10
C THR A 16 1.88 -12.05 2.01
N GLN A 17 2.94 -11.53 2.63
CA GLN A 17 2.98 -10.17 3.17
C GLN A 17 3.80 -9.28 2.22
N VAL A 18 3.26 -8.10 1.88
CA VAL A 18 3.96 -7.13 1.03
C VAL A 18 4.64 -6.10 1.92
N THR A 19 5.92 -5.81 1.65
CA THR A 19 6.67 -4.77 2.36
C THR A 19 6.59 -3.47 1.60
N PHE A 20 6.09 -2.43 2.26
CA PHE A 20 6.21 -1.05 1.79
C PHE A 20 7.43 -0.42 2.44
N SER A 21 8.26 0.25 1.65
CA SER A 21 9.44 0.96 2.11
C SER A 21 9.35 2.41 1.66
N ASN A 22 9.42 3.33 2.62
CA ASN A 22 9.48 4.75 2.34
C ASN A 22 10.94 5.16 2.10
N GLN A 23 11.32 5.27 0.83
CA GLN A 23 12.62 5.80 0.40
C GLN A 23 12.56 7.29 0.03
N ASP A 24 11.44 7.96 0.32
CA ASP A 24 11.30 9.40 0.17
C ASP A 24 11.78 10.14 1.44
N SER A 25 11.82 11.46 1.34
CA SER A 25 12.20 12.42 2.36
C SER A 25 11.03 12.92 3.22
N ILE A 26 9.79 12.54 2.89
CA ILE A 26 8.58 12.93 3.62
C ILE A 26 7.88 11.71 4.22
N VAL A 27 6.95 11.96 5.16
CA VAL A 27 6.11 10.92 5.76
C VAL A 27 4.99 10.54 4.80
N HIS A 28 4.74 9.24 4.64
CA HIS A 28 3.61 8.69 3.88
C HIS A 28 2.67 7.88 4.78
N GLU A 29 1.42 7.67 4.35
CA GLU A 29 0.46 6.79 5.04
C GLU A 29 -0.21 5.84 4.07
N MET A 30 0.24 4.59 4.00
CA MET A 30 -0.36 3.65 3.05
C MET A 30 -1.61 3.02 3.66
N ALA A 31 -2.73 3.16 2.96
CA ALA A 31 -4.02 2.61 3.35
C ALA A 31 -4.71 1.92 2.18
N SER A 32 -5.60 0.97 2.48
CA SER A 32 -6.43 0.30 1.47
C SER A 32 -7.47 1.25 0.87
N ASP A 33 -7.93 0.97 -0.34
CA ASP A 33 -9.14 1.60 -0.89
C ASP A 33 -10.43 1.02 -0.26
N PRO A 34 -11.62 1.62 -0.51
CA PRO A 34 -11.80 2.99 -0.99
C PRO A 34 -11.40 4.03 0.08
N HIS A 35 -11.12 5.25 -0.34
CA HIS A 35 -10.96 6.39 0.59
C HIS A 35 -12.33 7.03 0.85
N PRO A 36 -12.74 7.30 2.11
CA PRO A 36 -11.97 7.17 3.35
C PRO A 36 -12.22 5.89 4.17
N GLU A 37 -12.99 4.91 3.68
CA GLU A 37 -13.43 3.76 4.48
C GLU A 37 -12.31 2.73 4.74
N HIS A 38 -11.40 2.56 3.78
CA HIS A 38 -10.27 1.63 3.84
C HIS A 38 -10.65 0.17 4.09
N THR A 39 -11.77 -0.27 3.52
CA THR A 39 -12.38 -1.58 3.80
C THR A 39 -12.14 -2.65 2.74
N ASP A 40 -11.58 -2.34 1.56
CA ASP A 40 -11.39 -3.32 0.49
C ASP A 40 -10.43 -4.42 0.96
N CYS A 41 -9.21 -4.06 1.34
CA CYS A 41 -8.19 -4.98 1.85
C CYS A 41 -7.57 -4.47 3.15
N VAL A 42 -8.26 -4.73 4.26
CA VAL A 42 -7.89 -4.26 5.59
C VAL A 42 -6.48 -4.66 6.02
N GLU A 43 -5.92 -5.74 5.47
CA GLU A 43 -4.55 -6.16 5.72
C GLU A 43 -3.50 -5.13 5.25
N ILE A 44 -3.84 -4.28 4.27
CA ILE A 44 -2.96 -3.19 3.82
C ILE A 44 -2.87 -2.10 4.89
N ASN A 45 -3.90 -1.91 5.71
CA ASN A 45 -3.94 -0.86 6.73
C ASN A 45 -2.90 -1.08 7.84
N ASP A 46 -2.38 -2.31 7.99
CA ASP A 46 -1.27 -2.62 8.91
C ASP A 46 0.04 -1.90 8.54
N VAL A 47 0.16 -1.41 7.29
CA VAL A 47 1.28 -0.58 6.85
C VAL A 47 1.20 0.81 7.50
N GLY A 48 0.06 1.49 7.40
CA GLY A 48 -0.19 2.80 8.00
C GLY A 48 0.92 3.82 7.75
N VAL A 49 1.25 4.60 8.79
CA VAL A 49 2.30 5.64 8.72
C VAL A 49 3.69 5.03 8.50
N LEU A 50 4.43 5.62 7.56
CA LEU A 50 5.82 5.34 7.24
C LEU A 50 6.65 6.63 7.30
N ASN A 51 7.56 6.73 8.28
CA ASN A 51 8.56 7.79 8.31
C ASN A 51 9.62 7.59 7.21
N PRO A 52 10.36 8.63 6.80
CA PRO A 52 11.50 8.50 5.88
C PRO A 52 12.46 7.37 6.31
N GLY A 53 12.78 6.47 5.39
CA GLY A 53 13.64 5.30 5.61
C GLY A 53 12.96 4.11 6.31
N GLN A 54 11.69 4.22 6.70
CA GLN A 54 10.97 3.14 7.38
C GLN A 54 10.38 2.14 6.37
N SER A 55 10.34 0.87 6.79
CA SER A 55 9.58 -0.18 6.10
C SER A 55 8.58 -0.82 7.05
N ARG A 56 7.39 -1.15 6.55
CA ARG A 56 6.37 -1.93 7.25
C ARG A 56 5.72 -2.92 6.29
N GLN A 57 5.12 -3.96 6.86
CA GLN A 57 4.45 -5.01 6.10
C GLN A 57 2.93 -4.90 6.22
N THR A 58 2.24 -5.36 5.19
CA THR A 58 0.81 -5.71 5.30
C THR A 58 0.62 -6.90 6.25
N GLY A 59 -0.62 -7.13 6.68
CA GLY A 59 -1.06 -8.45 7.14
C GLY A 59 -0.97 -9.52 6.03
N ASN A 60 -1.31 -10.76 6.38
CA ASN A 60 -1.28 -11.88 5.43
C ASN A 60 -2.38 -11.75 4.37
N LEU A 61 -1.99 -11.66 3.10
CA LEU A 61 -2.92 -11.50 1.97
C LEU A 61 -3.49 -12.86 1.53
N ASN A 62 -4.54 -13.34 2.21
CA ASN A 62 -5.03 -14.71 2.03
C ASN A 62 -6.14 -14.87 0.99
N ILE A 63 -6.90 -13.81 0.70
CA ILE A 63 -8.05 -13.85 -0.20
C ILE A 63 -7.59 -13.47 -1.61
N ALA A 64 -7.85 -14.32 -2.60
CA ALA A 64 -7.55 -13.96 -4.00
C ALA A 64 -8.51 -12.88 -4.48
N ARG A 65 -7.97 -11.71 -4.75
CA ARG A 65 -8.65 -10.51 -5.23
C ARG A 65 -7.63 -9.47 -5.66
N ARG A 66 -8.11 -8.40 -6.28
CA ARG A 66 -7.30 -7.22 -6.58
C ARG A 66 -7.62 -6.13 -5.55
N CYS A 67 -6.61 -5.75 -4.77
CA CYS A 67 -6.69 -4.75 -3.73
C CYS A 67 -6.16 -3.40 -4.22
N GLY A 68 -6.92 -2.33 -4.03
CA GLY A 68 -6.43 -0.95 -4.18
C GLY A 68 -5.74 -0.42 -2.92
N PHE A 69 -4.78 0.49 -3.12
CA PHE A 69 -4.18 1.27 -2.04
C PHE A 69 -3.79 2.67 -2.52
N HIS A 70 -3.67 3.60 -1.56
CA HIS A 70 -3.22 4.97 -1.78
C HIS A 70 -2.46 5.50 -0.56
N ASP A 71 -1.74 6.62 -0.74
CA ASP A 71 -1.27 7.44 0.38
C ASP A 71 -2.42 8.29 0.93
N HIS A 72 -2.83 8.05 2.17
CA HIS A 72 -3.90 8.77 2.85
C HIS A 72 -3.59 10.25 3.07
N ARG A 73 -2.31 10.64 3.15
CA ARG A 73 -1.89 12.06 3.26
C ARG A 73 -1.98 12.80 1.93
N LEU A 74 -1.85 12.07 0.82
CA LEU A 74 -1.82 12.60 -0.54
C LEU A 74 -2.80 11.83 -1.44
N PRO A 75 -4.11 11.78 -1.08
CA PRO A 75 -5.04 10.86 -1.72
C PRO A 75 -5.27 11.19 -3.19
N GLY A 76 -5.07 12.44 -3.62
CA GLY A 76 -5.18 12.86 -5.02
C GLY A 76 -3.96 12.51 -5.90
N GLU A 77 -2.83 12.12 -5.31
CA GLU A 77 -1.59 11.88 -6.05
C GLU A 77 -1.59 10.50 -6.69
N ALA A 78 -1.90 10.44 -8.00
CA ALA A 78 -1.99 9.19 -8.74
C ALA A 78 -0.69 8.35 -8.71
N ALA A 79 0.46 8.99 -8.58
CA ALA A 79 1.76 8.32 -8.47
C ALA A 79 1.95 7.55 -7.14
N LEU A 80 1.17 7.87 -6.11
CA LEU A 80 1.19 7.20 -4.81
C LEU A 80 0.04 6.19 -4.63
N ARG A 81 -0.68 5.92 -5.72
CA ARG A 81 -1.70 4.89 -5.79
C ARG A 81 -1.15 3.64 -6.47
N GLY A 82 -1.69 2.48 -6.13
CA GLY A 82 -1.34 1.23 -6.78
C GLY A 82 -2.28 0.10 -6.42
N THR A 83 -1.98 -1.09 -6.94
CA THR A 83 -2.77 -2.30 -6.67
C THR A 83 -1.92 -3.52 -6.40
N ILE A 84 -2.43 -4.39 -5.53
CA ILE A 84 -1.87 -5.72 -5.26
C ILE A 84 -2.89 -6.75 -5.73
N THR A 85 -2.52 -7.59 -6.69
CA THR A 85 -3.34 -8.74 -7.14
C THR A 85 -2.87 -9.99 -6.42
N ILE A 86 -3.79 -10.63 -5.70
CA ILE A 86 -3.53 -11.84 -4.91
C ILE A 86 -4.10 -13.03 -5.68
N GLN A 87 -3.29 -14.06 -5.94
CA GLN A 87 -3.68 -15.27 -6.70
C GLN A 87 -3.47 -16.58 -5.91
#